data_AF-A0A9P9U2S6-F1
#
_entry.id   AF-A0A9P9U2S6-F1
#
_cell.length_a   1.000
_cell.length_b   1.000
_cell.length_c   1.000
_cell.angle_alpha   90.00
_cell.angle_beta   90.00
_cell.angle_gamma   90.00
#
_symmetry.space_group_name_H-M   'P 1'
#
loop_
_entity.id
_entity.type
_entity.pdbx_description
1 polymer ?
#
loop_
_entity_poly.entity_id
_entity_poly.type
_entity_poly.pdbx_seq_one_letter_code
_entity_poly.pdbx_strand_id
1 'polypeptide(L)'
;MAGEIFGEEKRYQDKACQVLSAVGNVGVVIGLAMGGLLAEPVKTMPGLFGAEGALNWSGSEEGVKWMVEYPFALPAVMNAMLLGVMAMAVTTRLRETMHDQDHVGDGTECLAQRPYILLNDTENLFSDRYQEKSRAKTPLRSALTARTIPSLISSFLLTLHTSAFAFILPLHLSIPSSPYSPFMSNSSHSLVPVLFRFTGGLSLSPFTISLYLSLFALLGLLFLVFIYPRWQNRLSTMGLFELSLAIFPFVYLLTPYLSLFSWSHQDTDSITGCAGIMKWIALGVVIGGQTLAMTMAGPSAEVLLAQSAPSDEVRERVKEVRQLVTSFASVVGPVVGGVVYAKGLRDGVIGTAWWFYLVVVAVVAAAWCVGAQGRVYEEPMDDEKK
;
A
#
# COMPACT_ATOMS: atom_id res chain seq x y z
N MET A 1 -1.40 -22.60 -2.33
CA MET A 1 -1.52 -22.07 -3.71
C MET A 1 -0.19 -21.86 -4.44
N ALA A 2 0.71 -20.93 -4.08
CA ALA A 2 1.97 -20.77 -4.85
C ALA A 2 2.99 -21.92 -4.66
N GLY A 3 2.89 -22.67 -3.55
CA GLY A 3 3.74 -23.82 -3.27
C GLY A 3 3.35 -25.12 -3.96
N GLU A 4 2.13 -25.23 -4.51
CA GLU A 4 1.60 -26.46 -5.13
C GLU A 4 1.87 -26.59 -6.63
N ILE A 5 2.08 -25.47 -7.34
CA ILE A 5 2.28 -25.47 -8.81
C ILE A 5 3.76 -25.70 -9.19
N PHE A 6 4.69 -25.47 -8.26
CA PHE A 6 6.12 -25.61 -8.51
C PHE A 6 6.71 -26.64 -7.54
N GLY A 7 6.91 -27.86 -8.05
CA GLY A 7 7.44 -28.99 -7.31
C GLY A 7 8.78 -28.70 -6.61
N GLU A 8 8.97 -29.39 -5.48
CA GLU A 8 10.10 -29.62 -4.54
C GLU A 8 11.38 -28.74 -4.51
N GLU A 9 11.62 -27.84 -5.45
CA GLU A 9 12.76 -26.92 -5.42
C GLU A 9 12.36 -25.58 -4.80
N LYS A 10 12.88 -25.32 -3.59
CA LYS A 10 12.82 -24.04 -2.85
C LYS A 10 13.04 -22.80 -3.75
N ARG A 11 13.88 -22.96 -4.78
CA ARG A 11 14.23 -21.93 -5.77
C ARG A 11 13.08 -21.50 -6.69
N TYR A 12 12.10 -22.36 -6.98
CA TYR A 12 10.93 -21.98 -7.79
C TYR A 12 9.81 -21.38 -6.95
N GLN A 13 9.65 -21.81 -5.69
CA GLN A 13 8.71 -21.21 -4.75
C GLN A 13 9.05 -19.74 -4.45
N ASP A 14 10.33 -19.43 -4.26
CA ASP A 14 10.79 -18.05 -4.06
C ASP A 14 10.54 -17.17 -5.29
N LYS A 15 10.75 -17.69 -6.51
CA LYS A 15 10.45 -16.99 -7.76
C LYS A 15 8.96 -16.75 -7.95
N ALA A 16 8.10 -17.74 -7.66
CA ALA A 16 6.66 -17.60 -7.76
C ALA A 16 6.11 -16.56 -6.77
N CYS A 17 6.63 -16.53 -5.54
CA CYS A 17 6.28 -15.53 -4.53
C CYS A 17 6.67 -14.10 -4.95
N GLN A 18 7.85 -13.95 -5.55
CA GLN A 18 8.31 -12.67 -6.10
C GLN A 18 7.45 -12.19 -7.28
N VAL A 19 7.08 -13.09 -8.19
CA VAL A 19 6.18 -12.78 -9.32
C VAL A 19 4.81 -12.34 -8.81
N LEU A 20 4.26 -13.01 -7.79
CA LEU A 20 2.96 -12.65 -7.21
C LEU A 20 2.97 -11.24 -6.61
N SER A 21 4.04 -10.88 -5.88
CA SER A 21 4.22 -9.53 -5.32
C SER A 21 4.44 -8.47 -6.41
N ALA A 22 5.20 -8.79 -7.45
CA ALA A 22 5.43 -7.89 -8.58
C ALA A 22 4.14 -7.58 -9.36
N VAL A 23 3.31 -8.59 -9.63
CA VAL A 23 2.01 -8.41 -10.31
C VAL A 23 1.08 -7.51 -9.50
N GLY A 24 1.03 -7.68 -8.18
CA GLY A 24 0.24 -6.81 -7.30
C GLY A 24 0.65 -5.34 -7.39
N ASN A 25 1.96 -5.06 -7.39
CA ASN A 25 2.48 -3.70 -7.51
C ASN A 25 2.22 -3.08 -8.89
N VAL A 26 2.29 -3.86 -9.98
CA VAL A 26 1.89 -3.40 -11.32
C VAL A 26 0.41 -3.02 -11.35
N GLY A 27 -0.44 -3.83 -10.69
CA GLY A 27 -1.87 -3.52 -10.53
C GLY A 27 -2.12 -2.18 -9.85
N VAL A 28 -1.34 -1.83 -8.82
CA VAL A 28 -1.43 -0.52 -8.14
C VAL A 28 -1.07 0.64 -9.09
N VAL A 29 0.00 0.49 -9.88
CA VAL A 29 0.41 1.52 -10.86
C VAL A 29 -0.69 1.77 -11.89
N ILE A 30 -1.22 0.70 -12.49
CA ILE A 30 -2.28 0.78 -13.51
C ILE A 30 -3.56 1.33 -12.88
N GLY A 31 -3.93 0.85 -11.69
CA GLY A 31 -5.15 1.27 -10.98
C GLY A 31 -5.14 2.76 -10.65
N LEU A 32 -4.01 3.31 -10.19
CA LEU A 32 -3.87 4.74 -9.91
C LEU A 32 -4.02 5.58 -11.18
N ALA A 33 -3.37 5.17 -12.28
CA ALA A 33 -3.45 5.86 -13.57
C ALA A 33 -4.89 5.84 -14.13
N MET A 34 -5.52 4.65 -14.15
CA MET A 34 -6.89 4.49 -14.64
C MET A 34 -7.89 5.25 -13.76
N GLY A 35 -7.75 5.21 -12.43
CA GLY A 35 -8.65 5.91 -11.52
C GLY A 35 -8.71 7.41 -11.77
N GLY A 36 -7.56 8.04 -12.09
CA GLY A 36 -7.51 9.45 -12.45
C GLY A 36 -8.01 9.76 -13.84
N LEU A 37 -7.72 8.89 -14.82
CA LEU A 37 -8.21 9.05 -16.20
C LEU A 37 -9.74 9.03 -16.25
N LEU A 38 -10.34 8.17 -15.42
CA LEU A 38 -11.78 7.99 -15.33
C LEU A 38 -12.45 9.03 -14.42
N ALA A 39 -11.70 9.77 -13.61
CA ALA A 39 -12.21 10.89 -12.84
C ALA A 39 -12.47 12.08 -13.78
N GLU A 40 -13.65 12.69 -13.65
CA GLU A 40 -14.11 13.77 -14.54
C GLU A 40 -14.01 13.41 -16.04
N PRO A 41 -14.66 12.32 -16.48
CA PRO A 41 -14.41 11.72 -17.79
C PRO A 41 -14.71 12.64 -18.97
N VAL A 42 -15.63 13.60 -18.79
CA VAL A 42 -15.98 14.63 -19.78
C VAL A 42 -14.82 15.60 -20.02
N LYS A 43 -14.07 15.98 -18.96
CA LYS A 43 -12.91 16.86 -19.06
C LYS A 43 -11.68 16.12 -19.58
N THR A 44 -11.49 14.89 -19.11
CA THR A 44 -10.27 14.10 -19.40
C THR A 44 -10.32 13.41 -20.76
N MET A 45 -11.50 12.96 -21.21
CA MET A 45 -11.71 12.26 -22.50
C MET A 45 -12.88 12.87 -23.27
N PRO A 46 -12.76 14.13 -23.76
CA PRO A 46 -13.84 14.83 -24.44
C PRO A 46 -14.27 14.15 -25.74
N GLY A 47 -13.35 13.48 -26.46
CA GLY A 47 -13.68 12.74 -27.68
C GLY A 47 -14.54 11.48 -27.45
N LEU A 48 -14.62 10.97 -26.22
CA LEU A 48 -15.42 9.80 -25.88
C LEU A 48 -16.71 10.18 -25.14
N PHE A 49 -16.62 11.12 -24.19
CA PHE A 49 -17.72 11.47 -23.27
C PHE A 49 -18.19 12.93 -23.36
N GLY A 50 -17.51 13.78 -24.13
CA GLY A 50 -17.85 15.20 -24.31
C GLY A 50 -19.02 15.42 -25.26
N ALA A 51 -19.28 16.69 -25.60
CA ALA A 51 -20.41 17.11 -26.43
C ALA A 51 -20.48 16.36 -27.77
N GLU A 52 -19.35 16.25 -28.47
CA GLU A 52 -19.20 15.51 -29.73
C GLU A 52 -18.68 14.07 -29.51
N GLY A 53 -18.74 13.56 -28.28
CA GLY A 53 -18.14 12.29 -27.91
C GLY A 53 -18.89 11.08 -28.48
N ALA A 54 -18.15 10.03 -28.84
CA ALA A 54 -18.73 8.81 -29.44
C ALA A 54 -19.78 8.09 -28.57
N LEU A 55 -19.73 8.28 -27.24
CA LEU A 55 -20.68 7.68 -26.29
C LEU A 55 -21.79 8.65 -25.86
N ASN A 56 -21.82 9.88 -26.38
CA ASN A 56 -22.90 10.84 -26.13
C ASN A 56 -24.12 10.57 -27.03
N TRP A 57 -24.77 9.42 -26.81
CA TRP A 57 -25.99 9.07 -27.54
C TRP A 57 -27.17 9.99 -27.23
N SER A 58 -27.11 10.74 -26.12
CA SER A 58 -28.14 11.70 -25.73
C SER A 58 -28.05 13.06 -26.43
N GLY A 59 -26.97 13.34 -27.18
CA GLY A 59 -26.77 14.59 -27.91
C GLY A 59 -26.74 15.84 -27.02
N SER A 60 -26.33 15.71 -25.75
CA SER A 60 -26.28 16.84 -24.81
C SER A 60 -25.05 17.71 -25.03
N GLU A 61 -25.23 19.03 -24.95
CA GLU A 61 -24.16 20.03 -25.19
C GLU A 61 -23.00 19.93 -24.19
N GLU A 62 -23.23 19.38 -23.01
CA GLU A 62 -22.21 19.23 -21.96
C GLU A 62 -21.55 17.83 -21.94
N GLY A 63 -21.94 16.92 -22.85
CA GLY A 63 -21.50 15.52 -22.86
C GLY A 63 -22.46 14.56 -22.16
N VAL A 64 -22.01 13.35 -21.79
CA VAL A 64 -22.88 12.30 -21.22
C VAL A 64 -23.48 12.74 -19.88
N LYS A 65 -24.81 12.93 -19.82
CA LYS A 65 -25.54 13.57 -18.71
C LYS A 65 -25.16 13.07 -17.31
N TRP A 66 -25.21 11.75 -17.09
CA TRP A 66 -24.92 11.19 -15.76
C TRP A 66 -23.45 11.32 -15.36
N MET A 67 -22.53 11.44 -16.33
CA MET A 67 -21.11 11.64 -16.07
C MET A 67 -20.76 13.11 -15.78
N VAL A 68 -21.57 14.05 -16.29
CA VAL A 68 -21.49 15.46 -15.91
C VAL A 68 -22.00 15.64 -14.48
N GLU A 69 -23.15 15.02 -14.16
CA GLU A 69 -23.76 15.10 -12.82
C GLU A 69 -22.93 14.36 -11.76
N TYR A 70 -22.37 13.19 -12.10
CA TYR A 70 -21.56 12.36 -11.20
C TYR A 70 -20.14 12.14 -11.75
N PRO A 71 -19.23 13.12 -11.61
CA PRO A 71 -17.89 13.08 -12.21
C PRO A 71 -16.99 11.94 -11.69
N PHE A 72 -17.33 11.34 -10.54
CA PHE A 72 -16.58 10.23 -9.92
C PHE A 72 -17.31 8.88 -9.97
N ALA A 73 -18.46 8.79 -10.65
CA ALA A 73 -19.20 7.54 -10.75
C ALA A 73 -18.55 6.52 -11.70
N LEU A 74 -17.94 6.99 -12.80
CA LEU A 74 -17.34 6.11 -13.81
C LEU A 74 -16.22 5.18 -13.25
N PRO A 75 -15.25 5.66 -12.44
CA PRO A 75 -14.26 4.79 -11.80
C PRO A 75 -14.91 3.70 -10.94
N ALA A 76 -15.97 4.03 -10.20
CA ALA A 76 -16.68 3.08 -9.33
C ALA A 76 -17.42 2.01 -10.14
N VAL A 77 -18.09 2.39 -11.22
CA VAL A 77 -18.77 1.47 -12.13
C VAL A 77 -17.78 0.51 -12.77
N MET A 78 -16.64 1.00 -13.26
CA MET A 78 -15.60 0.15 -13.84
C MET A 78 -15.00 -0.81 -12.83
N ASN A 79 -14.77 -0.36 -11.59
CA ASN A 79 -14.31 -1.25 -10.52
C ASN A 79 -15.34 -2.35 -10.22
N ALA A 80 -16.62 -2.02 -10.14
CA ALA A 80 -17.68 -3.00 -9.93
C ALA A 80 -17.78 -4.03 -11.09
N MET A 81 -17.65 -3.58 -12.33
CA MET A 81 -17.61 -4.46 -13.50
C MET A 81 -16.40 -5.40 -13.46
N LEU A 82 -15.21 -4.88 -13.15
CA LEU A 82 -14.00 -5.69 -13.05
C LEU A 82 -14.13 -6.76 -11.96
N LEU A 83 -14.61 -6.38 -10.77
CA LEU A 83 -14.86 -7.31 -9.68
C LEU A 83 -15.91 -8.36 -10.04
N GLY A 84 -16.98 -7.98 -10.75
CA GLY A 84 -18.00 -8.90 -11.23
C GLY A 84 -17.45 -9.91 -12.25
N VAL A 85 -16.63 -9.46 -13.20
CA VAL A 85 -15.95 -10.34 -14.17
C VAL A 85 -15.00 -11.30 -13.45
N MET A 86 -14.22 -10.80 -12.48
CA MET A 86 -13.33 -11.64 -11.69
C MET A 86 -14.10 -12.67 -10.86
N ALA A 87 -15.18 -12.27 -10.20
CA ALA A 87 -16.05 -13.19 -9.46
C ALA A 87 -16.64 -14.27 -10.38
N MET A 88 -17.16 -13.88 -11.54
CA MET A 88 -17.70 -14.81 -12.53
C MET A 88 -16.61 -15.76 -13.07
N ALA A 89 -15.41 -15.26 -13.35
CA ALA A 89 -14.29 -16.08 -13.79
C ALA A 89 -13.88 -17.09 -12.71
N VAL A 90 -13.84 -16.67 -11.43
CA VAL A 90 -13.55 -17.55 -10.31
C VAL A 90 -14.62 -18.63 -10.18
N THR A 91 -15.91 -18.27 -10.16
CA THR A 91 -16.99 -19.26 -9.97
C THR A 91 -17.17 -20.20 -11.15
N THR A 92 -16.80 -19.80 -12.38
CA THR A 92 -16.97 -20.63 -13.59
C THR A 92 -15.72 -21.39 -14.00
N ARG A 93 -14.51 -20.92 -13.63
CA ARG A 93 -13.23 -21.52 -14.07
C ARG A 93 -12.40 -22.15 -12.95
N LEU A 94 -12.60 -21.80 -11.68
CA LEU A 94 -12.01 -22.58 -10.60
C LEU A 94 -12.93 -23.77 -10.31
N ARG A 95 -12.59 -24.93 -10.86
CA ARG A 95 -13.14 -26.20 -10.42
C ARG A 95 -12.66 -26.42 -9.00
N GLU A 96 -13.57 -26.62 -8.04
CA GLU A 96 -13.22 -26.92 -6.65
C GLU A 96 -12.22 -28.08 -6.62
N THR A 97 -11.02 -27.84 -6.10
CA THR A 97 -9.94 -28.85 -6.01
C THR A 97 -9.94 -29.57 -4.67
N MET A 98 -10.92 -29.36 -3.80
CA MET A 98 -11.04 -30.13 -2.57
C MET A 98 -12.01 -31.29 -2.81
N HIS A 99 -11.50 -32.51 -2.74
CA HIS A 99 -12.34 -33.68 -2.51
C HIS A 99 -12.91 -33.54 -1.11
N ASP A 100 -14.24 -33.57 -1.00
CA ASP A 100 -14.95 -33.66 0.26
C ASP A 100 -14.43 -34.91 0.99
N GLN A 101 -13.68 -34.72 2.07
CA GLN A 101 -13.35 -35.83 2.97
C GLN A 101 -14.51 -35.92 3.97
N ASP A 102 -15.63 -36.43 3.46
CA ASP A 102 -16.81 -36.73 4.24
C ASP A 102 -16.45 -37.73 5.34
N HIS A 103 -16.80 -37.31 6.55
CA HIS A 103 -17.10 -38.11 7.74
C HIS A 103 -16.89 -39.63 7.63
N VAL A 104 -15.83 -40.12 8.29
CA VAL A 104 -15.78 -41.52 8.73
C VAL A 104 -16.85 -41.73 9.79
N GLY A 105 -18.00 -42.24 9.34
CA GLY A 105 -19.07 -42.79 10.15
C GLY A 105 -19.45 -44.16 9.60
N ASP A 106 -18.81 -45.18 10.16
CA ASP A 106 -19.29 -46.53 10.42
C ASP A 106 -20.09 -47.30 9.34
N GLY A 107 -19.62 -48.52 9.03
CA GLY A 107 -20.52 -49.63 8.69
C GLY A 107 -20.60 -50.09 7.23
N THR A 108 -19.97 -51.25 7.00
CA THR A 108 -20.53 -52.40 6.26
C THR A 108 -20.52 -52.40 4.72
N GLU A 109 -19.66 -53.28 4.20
CA GLU A 109 -19.89 -54.29 3.16
C GLU A 109 -20.18 -53.90 1.68
N CYS A 110 -19.37 -54.54 0.82
CA CYS A 110 -19.75 -55.16 -0.45
C CYS A 110 -19.99 -54.25 -1.68
N LEU A 111 -18.97 -54.10 -2.54
CA LEU A 111 -18.86 -54.88 -3.81
C LEU A 111 -17.79 -54.33 -4.79
N ALA A 112 -16.84 -55.21 -5.11
CA ALA A 112 -16.28 -55.50 -6.44
C ALA A 112 -15.57 -54.39 -7.27
N GLN A 113 -14.28 -54.19 -6.97
CA GLN A 113 -13.15 -54.63 -7.82
C GLN A 113 -13.19 -54.36 -9.35
N ARG A 114 -12.34 -53.43 -9.83
CA ARG A 114 -11.45 -53.67 -11.00
C ARG A 114 -10.18 -52.79 -10.97
N PRO A 115 -9.06 -53.27 -11.55
CA PRO A 115 -7.72 -53.03 -11.03
C PRO A 115 -6.87 -52.13 -11.94
N TYR A 116 -6.01 -51.30 -11.34
CA TYR A 116 -4.72 -50.92 -11.94
C TYR A 116 -3.62 -51.12 -10.91
N ILE A 117 -3.09 -52.34 -10.94
CA ILE A 117 -1.82 -52.77 -10.37
C ILE A 117 -0.73 -52.01 -11.14
N LEU A 118 -0.36 -50.80 -10.71
CA LEU A 118 0.93 -50.18 -11.06
C LEU A 118 1.33 -48.94 -10.22
N LEU A 119 0.82 -48.79 -8.98
CA LEU A 119 1.10 -47.63 -8.12
C LEU A 119 1.47 -47.99 -6.67
N ASN A 120 1.78 -49.25 -6.37
CA ASN A 120 2.03 -49.67 -4.99
C ASN A 120 3.42 -49.26 -4.44
N ASP A 121 4.38 -48.94 -5.31
CA ASP A 121 5.73 -48.51 -4.88
C ASP A 121 5.88 -46.99 -4.75
N THR A 122 4.95 -46.21 -5.30
CA THR A 122 4.88 -44.76 -5.11
C THR A 122 4.05 -44.39 -3.88
N GLU A 123 3.13 -45.25 -3.43
CA GLU A 123 2.28 -44.94 -2.28
C GLU A 123 3.07 -44.89 -0.97
N ASN A 124 4.14 -45.68 -0.80
CA ASN A 124 4.97 -45.62 0.41
C ASN A 124 5.91 -44.40 0.43
N LEU A 125 6.38 -43.94 -0.74
CA LEU A 125 7.25 -42.76 -0.82
C LEU A 125 6.46 -41.44 -0.74
N PHE A 126 5.21 -41.45 -1.22
CA PHE A 126 4.28 -40.32 -1.12
C PHE A 126 3.48 -40.31 0.19
N SER A 127 3.20 -41.45 0.84
CA SER A 127 2.50 -41.48 2.14
C SER A 127 3.38 -40.96 3.29
N ASP A 128 4.70 -41.12 3.23
CA ASP A 128 5.59 -40.54 4.26
C ASP A 128 5.76 -39.02 4.11
N ARG A 129 5.47 -38.44 2.92
CA ARG A 129 5.53 -36.98 2.68
C ARG A 129 4.17 -36.29 2.56
N TYR A 130 3.08 -37.06 2.49
CA TYR A 130 1.68 -36.63 2.63
C TYR A 130 1.05 -37.11 3.95
N GLN A 131 1.84 -37.24 5.01
CA GLN A 131 1.31 -36.75 6.27
C GLN A 131 1.10 -35.25 6.11
N GLU A 132 -0.10 -34.88 5.69
CA GLU A 132 -0.77 -33.73 6.27
C GLU A 132 -0.61 -33.92 7.78
N LYS A 133 0.44 -33.32 8.36
CA LYS A 133 0.65 -33.30 9.80
C LYS A 133 -0.62 -32.70 10.33
N SER A 134 -1.49 -33.56 10.89
CA SER A 134 -2.71 -33.20 11.60
C SER A 134 -2.40 -31.92 12.36
N ARG A 135 -2.90 -30.81 11.81
CA ARG A 135 -2.39 -29.48 12.11
C ARG A 135 -2.85 -29.18 13.51
N ALA A 136 -2.01 -29.49 14.50
CA ALA A 136 -2.27 -29.17 15.89
C ALA A 136 -2.65 -27.69 15.91
N LYS A 137 -3.87 -27.38 16.36
CA LYS A 137 -4.38 -26.01 16.41
C LYS A 137 -3.56 -25.23 17.44
N THR A 138 -2.38 -24.75 17.07
CA THR A 138 -1.61 -23.85 17.90
C THR A 138 -2.48 -22.62 18.12
N PRO A 139 -2.84 -22.30 19.38
CA PRO A 139 -3.76 -21.21 19.65
C PRO A 139 -3.16 -19.90 19.14
N LEU A 140 -3.97 -18.95 18.65
CA LEU A 140 -3.49 -17.64 18.17
C LEU A 140 -2.60 -16.89 19.19
N ARG A 141 -2.75 -17.21 20.48
CA ARG A 141 -1.90 -16.71 21.56
C ARG A 141 -0.43 -17.12 21.41
N SER A 142 -0.13 -18.25 20.76
CA SER A 142 1.24 -18.70 20.49
C SER A 142 1.98 -17.81 19.50
N ALA A 143 1.26 -16.97 18.74
CA ALA A 143 1.86 -15.97 17.87
C ALA A 143 2.29 -14.70 18.62
N LEU A 144 1.78 -14.47 19.83
CA LEU A 144 2.09 -13.31 20.66
C LEU A 144 3.19 -13.68 21.66
N THR A 145 4.43 -13.68 21.19
CA THR A 145 5.61 -13.91 22.02
C THR A 145 6.32 -12.58 22.30
N ALA A 146 7.13 -12.54 23.35
CA ALA A 146 7.92 -11.35 23.68
C ALA A 146 8.82 -10.89 22.51
N ARG A 147 9.20 -11.81 21.62
CA ARG A 147 10.02 -11.53 20.43
C ARG A 147 9.21 -11.02 19.23
N THR A 148 7.96 -11.47 19.04
CA THR A 148 7.14 -11.05 17.89
C THR A 148 6.33 -9.78 18.16
N ILE A 149 5.99 -9.50 19.42
CA ILE A 149 5.21 -8.31 19.82
C ILE A 149 5.84 -7.00 19.33
N PRO A 150 7.16 -6.74 19.50
CA PRO A 150 7.77 -5.50 19.03
C PRO A 150 7.64 -5.29 17.52
N SER A 151 7.82 -6.36 16.73
CA SER A 151 7.69 -6.32 15.26
C SER A 151 6.24 -6.15 14.81
N LEU A 152 5.28 -6.74 15.54
CA LEU A 152 3.84 -6.51 15.31
C LEU A 152 3.43 -5.06 15.61
N ILE A 153 3.96 -4.47 16.68
CA ILE A 153 3.71 -3.05 17.02
C ILE A 153 4.35 -2.14 15.97
N SER A 154 5.57 -2.42 15.51
CA SER A 154 6.18 -1.67 14.41
C SER A 154 5.35 -1.76 13.12
N SER A 155 4.82 -2.94 12.80
CA SER A 155 3.93 -3.13 11.64
C SER A 155 2.61 -2.34 11.77
N PHE A 156 2.05 -2.28 12.98
CA PHE A 156 0.87 -1.46 13.30
C PHE A 156 1.16 0.02 13.07
N LEU A 157 2.20 0.55 13.72
CA LEU A 157 2.56 1.97 13.64
C LEU A 157 2.91 2.39 12.21
N LEU A 158 3.69 1.57 11.51
CA LEU A 158 4.04 1.80 10.11
C LEU A 158 2.78 1.89 9.24
N THR A 159 1.86 0.94 9.37
CA THR A 159 0.62 0.94 8.59
C THR A 159 -0.29 2.11 8.97
N LEU A 160 -0.31 2.50 10.25
CA LEU A 160 -1.15 3.58 10.76
C LEU A 160 -0.82 4.92 10.08
N HIS A 161 0.45 5.33 10.08
CA HIS A 161 0.84 6.61 9.47
C HIS A 161 0.89 6.55 7.93
N THR A 162 1.28 5.43 7.33
CA THR A 162 1.35 5.31 5.86
C THR A 162 -0.04 5.28 5.22
N SER A 163 -1.02 4.61 5.83
CA SER A 163 -2.42 4.63 5.36
C SER A 163 -3.05 6.01 5.52
N ALA A 164 -2.82 6.67 6.67
CA ALA A 164 -3.24 8.05 6.89
C ALA A 164 -2.65 9.00 5.84
N PHE A 165 -1.35 8.89 5.54
CA PHE A 165 -0.70 9.66 4.49
C PHE A 165 -1.34 9.41 3.12
N ALA A 166 -1.53 8.15 2.75
CA ALA A 166 -2.10 7.77 1.44
C ALA A 166 -3.52 8.33 1.24
N PHE A 167 -4.27 8.53 2.32
CA PHE A 167 -5.57 9.18 2.30
C PHE A 167 -5.48 10.72 2.30
N ILE A 168 -4.70 11.31 3.20
CA ILE A 168 -4.64 12.77 3.38
C ILE A 168 -3.94 13.45 2.20
N LEU A 169 -2.88 12.85 1.63
CA LEU A 169 -2.10 13.49 0.56
C LEU A 169 -2.96 13.83 -0.66
N PRO A 170 -3.66 12.89 -1.33
CA PRO A 170 -4.50 13.23 -2.50
C PRO A 170 -5.58 14.27 -2.17
N LEU A 171 -6.16 14.21 -0.97
CA LEU A 171 -7.11 15.21 -0.50
C LEU A 171 -6.49 16.60 -0.35
N HIS A 172 -5.26 16.68 0.18
CA HIS A 172 -4.53 17.94 0.29
C HIS A 172 -4.18 18.52 -1.09
N LEU A 173 -3.78 17.67 -2.03
CA LEU A 173 -3.45 18.07 -3.39
C LEU A 173 -4.68 18.61 -4.15
N SER A 174 -5.90 18.12 -3.86
CA SER A 174 -7.12 18.52 -4.57
C SER A 174 -7.83 19.75 -3.98
N ILE A 175 -7.64 20.06 -2.69
CA ILE A 175 -8.29 21.22 -2.06
C ILE A 175 -7.91 22.52 -2.76
N PRO A 176 -8.86 23.47 -2.95
CA PRO A 176 -8.60 24.76 -3.57
C PRO A 176 -7.39 25.48 -2.95
N SER A 177 -6.57 26.09 -3.81
CA SER A 177 -5.42 26.87 -3.37
C SER A 177 -5.86 28.19 -2.73
N SER A 178 -5.07 28.64 -1.75
CA SER A 178 -5.27 29.96 -1.16
C SER A 178 -4.72 31.03 -2.11
N PRO A 179 -5.43 32.15 -2.34
CA PRO A 179 -4.97 33.23 -3.23
C PRO A 179 -3.73 34.00 -2.71
N TYR A 180 -3.26 33.71 -1.50
CA TYR A 180 -2.09 34.36 -0.90
C TYR A 180 -0.87 33.43 -0.91
N SER A 181 -0.01 33.54 -1.95
CA SER A 181 1.31 32.91 -1.98
C SER A 181 2.41 33.92 -1.57
N PRO A 182 3.09 33.75 -0.42
CA PRO A 182 4.07 34.73 0.08
C PRO A 182 5.34 34.84 -0.77
N PHE A 183 5.70 33.80 -1.55
CA PHE A 183 6.86 33.82 -2.44
C PHE A 183 6.74 34.80 -3.63
N MET A 184 5.56 35.37 -3.86
CA MET A 184 5.32 36.40 -4.90
C MET A 184 4.91 37.76 -4.32
N SER A 185 4.79 37.90 -2.99
CA SER A 185 4.46 39.17 -2.34
C SER A 185 5.74 39.85 -1.86
N ASN A 186 6.06 41.03 -2.40
CA ASN A 186 7.22 41.86 -2.03
C ASN A 186 7.13 42.47 -0.61
N SER A 187 6.38 41.85 0.30
CA SER A 187 6.07 42.38 1.63
C SER A 187 6.72 41.51 2.72
N SER A 188 7.96 41.84 3.06
CA SER A 188 8.83 41.15 4.04
C SER A 188 8.38 41.25 5.50
N HIS A 189 7.27 41.94 5.81
CA HIS A 189 6.78 42.14 7.18
C HIS A 189 5.80 41.08 7.72
N SER A 190 5.45 40.04 6.94
CA SER A 190 4.45 39.01 7.32
C SER A 190 4.95 37.55 7.24
N LEU A 191 6.26 37.30 7.35
CA LEU A 191 6.83 35.96 7.16
C LEU A 191 6.51 34.96 8.30
N VAL A 192 6.38 35.43 9.54
CA VAL A 192 6.16 34.56 10.72
C VAL A 192 4.71 34.02 10.85
N PRO A 193 3.64 34.79 10.57
CA PRO A 193 2.28 34.25 10.61
C PRO A 193 1.94 33.26 9.48
N VAL A 194 2.75 33.14 8.42
CA VAL A 194 2.44 32.32 7.22
C VAL A 194 3.10 30.93 7.24
N LEU A 195 4.21 30.75 7.97
CA LEU A 195 4.87 29.44 8.15
C LEU A 195 3.99 28.41 8.88
N PHE A 196 3.02 28.87 9.67
CA PHE A 196 2.10 28.04 10.45
C PHE A 196 0.62 28.25 10.11
N ARG A 197 0.26 29.14 9.19
CA ARG A 197 -1.12 29.26 8.66
C ARG A 197 -1.13 28.91 7.18
N PHE A 198 -1.63 27.71 6.89
CA PHE A 198 -1.89 27.24 5.53
C PHE A 198 -3.40 27.16 5.36
N THR A 199 -3.94 28.01 4.49
CA THR A 199 -5.39 28.16 4.31
C THR A 199 -5.92 27.48 3.04
N GLY A 200 -5.08 26.76 2.28
CA GLY A 200 -5.50 26.06 1.07
C GLY A 200 -4.61 24.87 0.67
N GLY A 201 -5.11 24.08 -0.28
CA GLY A 201 -4.42 22.96 -0.92
C GLY A 201 -3.74 23.39 -2.22
N LEU A 202 -3.53 22.45 -3.14
CA LEU A 202 -2.83 22.72 -4.41
C LEU A 202 -3.78 22.88 -5.61
N SER A 203 -5.08 22.65 -5.46
CA SER A 203 -6.07 22.70 -6.56
C SER A 203 -5.70 21.85 -7.78
N LEU A 204 -4.97 20.74 -7.60
CA LEU A 204 -4.59 19.86 -8.69
C LEU A 204 -5.79 19.05 -9.17
N SER A 205 -5.89 18.86 -10.49
CA SER A 205 -6.90 17.98 -11.06
C SER A 205 -6.70 16.54 -10.58
N PRO A 206 -7.78 15.76 -10.38
CA PRO A 206 -7.68 14.35 -10.01
C PRO A 206 -6.79 13.55 -10.98
N PHE A 207 -6.87 13.85 -12.28
CA PHE A 207 -6.03 13.24 -13.31
C PHE A 207 -4.55 13.49 -13.07
N THR A 208 -4.14 14.74 -12.81
CA THR A 208 -2.74 15.09 -12.52
C THR A 208 -2.24 14.38 -11.26
N ILE A 209 -3.03 14.38 -10.19
CA ILE A 209 -2.69 13.70 -8.94
C ILE A 209 -2.40 12.22 -9.19
N SER A 210 -3.31 11.53 -9.89
CA SER A 210 -3.19 10.13 -10.25
C SER A 210 -2.01 9.81 -11.17
N LEU A 211 -1.68 10.72 -12.10
CA LEU A 211 -0.52 10.56 -12.97
C LEU A 211 0.78 10.61 -12.16
N TYR A 212 0.89 11.55 -11.22
CA TYR A 212 2.07 11.63 -10.34
C TYR A 212 2.17 10.42 -9.40
N LEU A 213 1.07 10.01 -8.78
CA LEU A 213 1.05 8.83 -7.91
C LEU A 213 1.41 7.55 -8.67
N SER A 214 0.92 7.38 -9.90
CA SER A 214 1.26 6.21 -10.72
C SER A 214 2.71 6.24 -11.21
N LEU A 215 3.25 7.40 -11.60
CA LEU A 215 4.66 7.56 -11.96
C LEU A 215 5.58 7.18 -10.80
N PHE A 216 5.33 7.71 -9.60
CA PHE A 216 6.14 7.39 -8.44
C PHE A 216 5.95 5.95 -7.98
N ALA A 217 4.74 5.37 -8.07
CA ALA A 217 4.54 3.94 -7.82
C ALA A 217 5.36 3.07 -8.79
N LEU A 218 5.46 3.45 -10.07
CA LEU A 218 6.30 2.78 -11.06
C LEU A 218 7.78 2.91 -10.70
N LEU A 219 8.25 4.11 -10.34
CA LEU A 219 9.63 4.33 -9.88
C LEU A 219 9.94 3.51 -8.62
N GLY A 220 8.98 3.41 -7.70
CA GLY A 220 9.08 2.57 -6.50
C GLY A 220 9.18 1.08 -6.82
N LEU A 221 8.44 0.61 -7.81
CA LEU A 221 8.54 -0.77 -8.31
C LEU A 221 9.92 -1.04 -8.93
N LEU A 222 10.44 -0.11 -9.75
CA LEU A 222 11.79 -0.21 -10.30
C LEU A 222 12.85 -0.21 -9.19
N PHE A 223 12.67 0.64 -8.17
CA PHE A 223 13.54 0.65 -7.00
C PHE A 223 13.53 -0.69 -6.26
N LEU A 224 12.35 -1.27 -6.04
CA LEU A 224 12.18 -2.55 -5.35
C LEU A 224 12.86 -3.71 -6.10
N VAL A 225 12.77 -3.74 -7.43
CA VAL A 225 13.35 -4.84 -8.23
C VAL A 225 14.86 -4.69 -8.38
N PHE A 226 15.37 -3.48 -8.64
CA PHE A 226 16.77 -3.29 -9.02
C PHE A 226 17.67 -2.81 -7.87
N ILE A 227 17.16 -1.94 -7.00
CA ILE A 227 17.98 -1.20 -6.04
C ILE A 227 17.89 -1.83 -4.65
N TYR A 228 16.69 -2.20 -4.22
CA TYR A 228 16.46 -2.78 -2.91
C TYR A 228 17.37 -3.99 -2.59
N PRO A 229 17.53 -5.01 -3.45
CA PRO A 229 18.41 -6.16 -3.15
C PRO A 229 19.88 -5.75 -2.97
N ARG A 230 20.34 -4.74 -3.73
CA ARG A 230 21.72 -4.24 -3.64
C ARG A 230 21.95 -3.48 -2.34
N TRP A 231 20.95 -2.69 -1.92
CA TRP A 231 21.01 -1.91 -0.68
C TRP A 231 20.89 -2.80 0.54
N GLN A 232 19.99 -3.79 0.51
CA GLN A 232 19.82 -4.77 1.59
C GLN A 232 21.13 -5.51 1.89
N ASN A 233 21.89 -5.89 0.86
CA ASN A 233 23.21 -6.52 1.02
C ASN A 233 24.28 -5.61 1.64
N ARG A 234 24.11 -4.29 1.59
CA ARG A 234 25.10 -3.30 2.07
C ARG A 234 24.79 -2.78 3.47
N LEU A 235 23.53 -2.48 3.75
CA LEU A 235 23.08 -1.75 4.94
C LEU A 235 22.34 -2.64 5.96
N SER A 236 22.23 -3.95 5.69
CA SER A 236 21.41 -4.90 6.46
C SER A 236 19.91 -4.58 6.40
N THR A 237 19.06 -5.58 6.65
CA THR A 237 17.60 -5.43 6.65
C THR A 237 17.13 -4.45 7.73
N MET A 238 17.76 -4.49 8.92
CA MET A 238 17.43 -3.57 10.01
C MET A 238 17.84 -2.13 9.67
N GLY A 239 19.00 -1.92 9.07
CA GLY A 239 19.46 -0.59 8.68
C GLY A 239 18.59 0.05 7.58
N LEU A 240 18.10 -0.75 6.60
CA LEU A 240 17.11 -0.26 5.62
C LEU A 240 15.79 0.13 6.30
N PHE A 241 15.35 -0.66 7.28
CA PHE A 241 14.14 -0.39 8.02
C PHE A 241 14.27 0.90 8.84
N GLU A 242 15.35 1.09 9.60
CA GLU A 242 15.61 2.32 10.35
C GLU A 242 15.76 3.54 9.44
N LEU A 243 16.47 3.41 8.32
CA LEU A 243 16.59 4.48 7.32
C LEU A 243 15.21 4.87 6.78
N SER A 244 14.35 3.90 6.49
CA SER A 244 12.99 4.17 6.01
C SER A 244 12.16 4.91 7.06
N LEU A 245 12.26 4.51 8.33
CA LEU A 245 11.61 5.16 9.47
C LEU A 245 12.12 6.57 9.72
N ALA A 246 13.39 6.84 9.43
CA ALA A 246 13.95 8.18 9.48
C ALA A 246 13.41 9.09 8.37
N ILE A 247 13.13 8.58 7.16
CA ILE A 247 12.66 9.39 6.02
C ILE A 247 11.22 9.88 6.21
N PHE A 248 10.31 9.05 6.75
CA PHE A 248 8.90 9.40 6.93
C PHE A 248 8.64 10.74 7.65
N PRO A 249 9.21 11.02 8.83
CA PRO A 249 8.98 12.29 9.52
C PRO A 249 9.47 13.50 8.72
N PHE A 250 10.57 13.39 7.94
CA PHE A 250 11.01 14.48 7.06
C PHE A 250 10.00 14.75 5.95
N VAL A 251 9.48 13.70 5.30
CA VAL A 251 8.46 13.84 4.26
C VAL A 251 7.21 14.49 4.83
N TYR A 252 6.76 14.05 6.01
CA TYR A 252 5.55 14.59 6.66
C TYR A 252 5.73 16.04 7.10
N LEU A 253 6.93 16.40 7.56
CA LEU A 253 7.25 17.79 7.89
C LEU A 253 7.19 18.69 6.66
N LEU A 254 7.72 18.22 5.53
CA LEU A 254 7.81 18.99 4.27
C LEU A 254 6.47 19.13 3.54
N THR A 255 5.57 18.16 3.68
CA THR A 255 4.31 18.09 2.92
C THR A 255 3.43 19.35 2.99
N PRO A 256 3.12 19.94 4.16
CA PRO A 256 2.25 21.12 4.21
C PRO A 256 2.83 22.35 3.52
N TYR A 257 4.16 22.43 3.38
CA TYR A 257 4.81 23.54 2.68
C TYR A 257 4.60 23.51 1.16
N LEU A 258 4.08 22.40 0.59
CA LEU A 258 3.65 22.37 -0.81
C LEU A 258 2.57 23.41 -1.12
N SER A 259 1.76 23.78 -0.12
CA SER A 259 0.73 24.81 -0.25
C SER A 259 1.27 26.23 -0.39
N LEU A 260 2.57 26.47 -0.15
CA LEU A 260 3.19 27.80 -0.31
C LEU A 260 3.45 28.17 -1.78
N PHE A 261 3.50 27.17 -2.67
CA PHE A 261 3.71 27.40 -4.10
C PHE A 261 2.40 27.86 -4.77
N SER A 262 2.50 28.71 -5.79
CA SER A 262 1.36 29.00 -6.66
C SER A 262 1.14 27.87 -7.64
N TRP A 263 -0.05 27.27 -7.56
CA TRP A 263 -0.50 26.17 -8.42
C TRP A 263 -1.54 26.64 -9.45
N SER A 264 -1.72 27.96 -9.63
CA SER A 264 -2.68 28.54 -10.57
C SER A 264 -2.51 27.96 -11.98
N HIS A 265 -3.62 27.50 -12.54
CA HIS A 265 -3.69 26.86 -13.86
C HIS A 265 -3.53 27.88 -15.02
N GLN A 266 -3.52 29.18 -14.71
CA GLN A 266 -3.44 30.27 -15.68
C GLN A 266 -1.99 30.73 -15.99
N ASP A 267 -1.00 30.30 -15.21
CA ASP A 267 0.41 30.69 -15.38
C ASP A 267 1.20 29.71 -16.27
N THR A 268 0.58 29.17 -17.33
CA THR A 268 1.22 28.24 -18.27
C THR A 268 2.40 28.88 -19.02
N ASP A 269 2.49 30.22 -19.05
CA ASP A 269 3.60 30.97 -19.64
C ASP A 269 4.87 31.00 -18.75
N SER A 270 4.80 30.50 -17.51
CA SER A 270 5.89 30.57 -16.52
C SER A 270 6.72 29.28 -16.35
N ILE A 271 6.54 28.28 -17.21
CA ILE A 271 7.38 27.05 -17.22
C ILE A 271 8.87 27.37 -17.44
N THR A 272 9.19 28.58 -17.90
CA THR A 272 10.55 29.08 -18.16
C THR A 272 11.29 29.63 -16.93
N GLY A 273 10.64 29.77 -15.76
CA GLY A 273 11.27 30.29 -14.54
C GLY A 273 11.70 29.21 -13.53
N CYS A 274 12.76 29.47 -12.76
CA CYS A 274 13.22 28.59 -11.68
C CYS A 274 12.12 28.24 -10.66
N ALA A 275 11.16 29.14 -10.44
CA ALA A 275 10.01 28.94 -9.55
C ALA A 275 9.03 27.87 -10.06
N GLY A 276 8.83 27.76 -11.38
CA GLY A 276 7.95 26.77 -12.00
C GLY A 276 8.49 25.34 -11.89
N ILE A 277 9.81 25.17 -11.98
CA ILE A 277 10.47 23.87 -11.80
C ILE A 277 10.48 23.47 -10.32
N MET A 278 10.70 24.43 -9.40
CA MET A 278 10.84 24.16 -7.97
C MET A 278 9.59 23.54 -7.33
N LYS A 279 8.38 23.93 -7.74
CA LYS A 279 7.13 23.34 -7.22
C LYS A 279 6.98 21.86 -7.59
N TRP A 280 7.33 21.49 -8.82
CA TRP A 280 7.28 20.10 -9.27
C TRP A 280 8.38 19.25 -8.63
N ILE A 281 9.57 19.82 -8.43
CA ILE A 281 10.63 19.18 -7.64
C ILE A 281 10.15 18.95 -6.20
N ALA A 282 9.56 19.95 -5.55
CA ALA A 282 9.05 19.82 -4.18
C ALA A 282 7.98 18.73 -4.07
N LEU A 283 7.04 18.68 -5.01
CA LEU A 283 6.04 17.60 -5.09
C LEU A 283 6.71 16.24 -5.28
N GLY A 284 7.70 16.16 -6.17
CA GLY A 284 8.48 14.95 -6.42
C GLY A 284 9.27 14.47 -5.21
N VAL A 285 9.83 15.38 -4.41
CA VAL A 285 10.52 15.07 -3.16
C VAL A 285 9.56 14.48 -2.13
N VAL A 286 8.35 15.04 -1.99
CA VAL A 286 7.35 14.53 -1.04
C VAL A 286 6.82 13.16 -1.47
N ILE A 287 6.34 13.02 -2.70
CA ILE A 287 5.76 11.75 -3.19
C ILE A 287 6.87 10.70 -3.31
N GLY A 288 8.00 11.05 -3.93
CA GLY A 288 9.13 10.15 -4.11
C GLY A 288 9.78 9.73 -2.81
N GLY A 289 9.93 10.64 -1.85
CA GLY A 289 10.44 10.33 -0.51
C GLY A 289 9.53 9.35 0.23
N GLN A 290 8.20 9.57 0.19
CA GLN A 290 7.24 8.62 0.76
C GLN A 290 7.34 7.26 0.07
N THR A 291 7.33 7.23 -1.27
CA THR A 291 7.38 5.97 -2.01
C THR A 291 8.66 5.20 -1.72
N LEU A 292 9.80 5.89 -1.68
CA LEU A 292 11.09 5.30 -1.34
C LEU A 292 11.11 4.72 0.08
N ALA A 293 10.61 5.47 1.06
CA ALA A 293 10.50 4.98 2.43
C ALA A 293 9.61 3.73 2.51
N MET A 294 8.45 3.75 1.86
CA MET A 294 7.51 2.63 1.86
C MET A 294 8.07 1.37 1.18
N THR A 295 8.79 1.51 0.06
CA THR A 295 9.37 0.37 -0.67
C THR A 295 10.51 -0.30 0.10
N MET A 296 11.18 0.43 1.01
CA MET A 296 12.16 -0.15 1.94
C MET A 296 11.48 -0.75 3.17
N ALA A 297 10.53 -0.01 3.78
CA ALA A 297 9.93 -0.37 5.05
C ALA A 297 9.11 -1.67 4.97
N GLY A 298 8.31 -1.83 3.91
CA GLY A 298 7.40 -2.97 3.76
C GLY A 298 8.12 -4.32 3.78
N PRO A 299 9.01 -4.61 2.80
CA PRO A 299 9.75 -5.87 2.73
C PRO A 299 10.65 -6.08 3.96
N SER A 300 11.27 -5.02 4.47
CA SER A 300 12.14 -5.13 5.66
C SER A 300 11.36 -5.57 6.90
N ALA A 301 10.16 -5.00 7.12
CA ALA A 301 9.27 -5.40 8.21
C ALA A 301 8.84 -6.88 8.08
N GLU A 302 8.62 -7.38 6.86
CA GLU A 302 8.29 -8.79 6.67
C GLU A 302 9.44 -9.73 7.04
N VAL A 303 10.65 -9.42 6.60
CA VAL A 303 11.85 -10.22 6.88
C VAL A 303 12.14 -10.20 8.37
N LEU A 304 12.09 -9.03 9.01
CA LEU A 304 12.29 -8.87 10.44
C LEU A 304 11.29 -9.71 11.24
N LEU A 305 9.99 -9.65 10.89
CA LEU A 305 8.97 -10.48 11.54
C LEU A 305 9.20 -11.98 11.34
N ALA A 306 9.64 -12.39 10.14
CA ALA A 306 9.96 -13.77 9.85
C ALA A 306 11.13 -14.29 10.69
N GLN A 307 12.12 -13.45 10.97
CA GLN A 307 13.28 -13.77 11.81
C GLN A 307 12.94 -13.83 13.31
N SER A 308 11.93 -13.10 13.77
CA SER A 308 11.48 -13.14 15.17
C SER A 308 10.68 -14.39 15.54
N ALA A 309 10.27 -15.19 14.56
CA ALA A 309 9.44 -16.38 14.78
C ALA A 309 10.32 -17.62 15.08
N PRO A 310 10.11 -18.33 16.21
CA PRO A 310 10.95 -19.46 16.63
C PRO A 310 10.72 -20.75 15.84
N SER A 311 9.59 -20.88 15.12
CA SER A 311 9.29 -22.04 14.28
C SER A 311 8.44 -21.65 13.08
N ASP A 312 8.46 -22.47 12.02
CA ASP A 312 7.70 -22.22 10.80
C ASP A 312 6.17 -22.17 11.03
N GLU A 313 5.65 -23.00 11.95
CA GLU A 313 4.24 -23.00 12.35
C GLU A 313 3.84 -21.69 13.06
N VAL A 314 4.70 -21.17 13.95
CA VAL A 314 4.47 -19.89 14.64
C VAL A 314 4.58 -18.72 13.66
N ARG A 315 5.52 -18.79 12.70
CA ARG A 315 5.71 -17.75 11.68
C ARG A 315 4.46 -17.52 10.83
N GLU A 316 3.76 -18.58 10.46
CA GLU A 316 2.52 -18.47 9.69
C GLU A 316 1.42 -17.78 10.52
N ARG A 317 1.23 -18.18 11.78
CA ARG A 317 0.27 -17.52 12.69
C ARG A 317 0.61 -16.07 12.96
N VAL A 318 1.89 -15.75 13.14
CA VAL A 318 2.38 -14.38 13.32
C VAL A 318 2.07 -13.53 12.09
N LYS A 319 2.15 -14.09 10.87
CA LYS A 319 1.76 -13.41 9.64
C LYS A 319 0.26 -13.15 9.56
N GLU A 320 -0.58 -14.10 9.99
CA GLU A 320 -2.02 -13.91 10.12
C GLU A 320 -2.35 -12.77 11.09
N VAL A 321 -1.75 -12.79 12.29
CA VAL A 321 -1.93 -11.74 13.31
C VAL A 321 -1.45 -10.38 12.80
N ARG A 322 -0.29 -10.33 12.12
CA ARG A 322 0.18 -9.10 11.47
C ARG A 322 -0.88 -8.56 10.52
N GLN A 323 -1.44 -9.40 9.65
CA GLN A 323 -2.45 -8.97 8.68
C GLN A 323 -3.69 -8.38 9.36
N LEU A 324 -4.15 -8.98 10.47
CA LEU A 324 -5.25 -8.42 11.27
C LEU A 324 -4.89 -7.04 11.83
N VAL A 325 -3.70 -6.91 12.42
CA VAL A 325 -3.21 -5.68 13.04
C VAL A 325 -3.03 -4.56 11.99
N THR A 326 -2.45 -4.86 10.84
CA THR A 326 -2.27 -3.89 9.75
C THR A 326 -3.61 -3.49 9.12
N SER A 327 -4.56 -4.41 9.02
CA SER A 327 -5.92 -4.10 8.53
C SER A 327 -6.69 -3.21 9.51
N PHE A 328 -6.51 -3.40 10.81
CA PHE A 328 -7.06 -2.49 11.80
C PHE A 328 -6.40 -1.11 11.72
N ALA A 329 -5.07 -1.06 11.62
CA ALA A 329 -4.31 0.19 11.47
C ALA A 329 -4.71 0.98 10.21
N SER A 330 -4.98 0.29 9.10
CA SER A 330 -5.35 0.93 7.82
C SER A 330 -6.74 1.55 7.83
N VAL A 331 -7.61 1.16 8.77
CA VAL A 331 -8.89 1.82 9.02
C VAL A 331 -8.71 3.00 9.98
N VAL A 332 -8.01 2.79 11.10
CA VAL A 332 -7.83 3.82 12.13
C VAL A 332 -7.03 5.01 11.59
N GLY A 333 -6.00 4.74 10.79
CA GLY A 333 -5.08 5.74 10.23
C GLY A 333 -5.82 6.87 9.49
N PRO A 334 -6.55 6.56 8.41
CA PRO A 334 -7.35 7.51 7.65
C PRO A 334 -8.49 8.14 8.44
N VAL A 335 -9.16 7.39 9.33
CA VAL A 335 -10.27 7.93 10.13
C VAL A 335 -9.79 9.05 11.06
N VAL A 336 -8.76 8.78 11.87
CA VAL A 336 -8.18 9.78 12.77
C VAL A 336 -7.54 10.91 11.95
N GLY A 337 -6.80 10.54 10.91
CA GLY A 337 -6.15 11.48 10.00
C GLY A 337 -7.12 12.46 9.36
N GLY A 338 -8.27 11.98 8.87
CA GLY A 338 -9.32 12.80 8.28
C GLY A 338 -9.97 13.75 9.28
N VAL A 339 -10.22 13.31 10.51
CA VAL A 339 -10.78 14.18 11.57
C VAL A 339 -9.81 15.30 11.93
N VAL A 340 -8.53 14.98 12.14
CA VAL A 340 -7.50 15.98 12.46
C VAL A 340 -7.28 16.92 11.29
N TYR A 341 -7.23 16.39 10.06
CA TYR A 341 -7.06 17.19 8.84
C TYR A 341 -8.26 18.13 8.59
N ALA A 342 -9.49 17.65 8.75
CA ALA A 342 -10.69 18.48 8.62
C ALA A 342 -10.75 19.57 9.69
N LYS A 343 -10.30 19.29 10.92
CA LYS A 343 -10.18 20.31 11.97
C LYS A 343 -9.13 21.36 11.59
N GLY A 344 -7.94 20.93 11.17
CA GLY A 344 -6.89 21.83 10.69
C GLY A 344 -7.34 22.73 9.55
N LEU A 345 -8.12 22.19 8.61
CA LEU A 345 -8.70 22.95 7.52
C LEU A 345 -9.68 24.04 8.00
N ARG A 346 -10.56 23.72 8.96
CA ARG A 346 -11.50 24.70 9.55
C ARG A 346 -10.80 25.82 10.31
N ASP A 347 -9.73 25.49 11.01
CA ASP A 347 -8.97 26.44 11.83
C ASP A 347 -7.93 27.24 11.01
N GLY A 348 -7.79 26.97 9.70
CA GLY A 348 -6.82 27.62 8.81
C GLY A 348 -5.36 27.19 9.05
N VAL A 349 -5.16 26.01 9.65
CA VAL A 349 -3.88 25.41 10.00
C VAL A 349 -3.84 23.98 9.46
N ILE A 350 -3.77 23.84 8.13
CA ILE A 350 -3.73 22.53 7.46
C ILE A 350 -2.52 21.68 7.90
N GLY A 351 -1.43 22.33 8.32
CA GLY A 351 -0.22 21.70 8.86
C GLY A 351 -0.45 20.83 10.10
N THR A 352 -1.56 21.01 10.82
CA THR A 352 -1.82 20.28 12.08
C THR A 352 -1.83 18.76 11.92
N ALA A 353 -2.47 18.22 10.88
CA ALA A 353 -2.51 16.78 10.64
C ALA A 353 -1.14 16.22 10.24
N TRP A 354 -0.33 17.01 9.55
CA TRP A 354 1.02 16.60 9.14
C TRP A 354 1.96 16.57 10.33
N TRP A 355 1.99 17.65 11.14
CA TRP A 355 2.97 17.79 12.22
C TRP A 355 2.57 17.10 13.52
N PHE A 356 1.31 17.20 13.94
CA PHE A 356 0.91 16.68 15.26
C PHE A 356 0.38 15.26 15.21
N TYR A 357 -0.03 14.79 14.03
CA TYR A 357 -0.47 13.41 13.86
C TYR A 357 0.60 12.59 13.12
N LEU A 358 0.87 12.89 11.85
CA LEU A 358 1.77 12.05 11.05
C LEU A 358 3.22 12.06 11.52
N VAL A 359 3.82 13.23 11.77
CA VAL A 359 5.20 13.32 12.29
C VAL A 359 5.31 12.67 13.66
N VAL A 360 4.37 12.93 14.58
CA VAL A 360 4.39 12.32 15.93
C VAL A 360 4.33 10.80 15.84
N VAL A 361 3.39 10.24 15.08
CA VAL A 361 3.28 8.77 14.93
C VAL A 361 4.52 8.20 14.27
N ALA A 362 5.09 8.86 13.26
CA ALA A 362 6.31 8.42 12.59
C ALA A 362 7.54 8.44 13.52
N VAL A 363 7.70 9.49 14.33
CA VAL A 363 8.78 9.59 15.33
C VAL A 363 8.61 8.53 16.42
N VAL A 364 7.38 8.29 16.89
CA VAL A 364 7.08 7.20 17.82
C VAL A 364 7.41 5.84 17.21
N ALA A 365 7.08 5.62 15.94
CA ALA A 365 7.43 4.39 15.22
C ALA A 365 8.95 4.20 15.11
N ALA A 366 9.69 5.25 14.75
CA ALA A 366 11.15 5.22 14.68
C ALA A 366 11.78 4.95 16.06
N ALA A 367 11.34 5.67 17.10
CA ALA A 367 11.83 5.48 18.46
C ALA A 367 11.51 4.07 19.00
N TRP A 368 10.31 3.56 18.72
CA TRP A 368 9.91 2.20 19.08
C TRP A 368 10.78 1.15 18.40
N CYS A 369 11.06 1.32 17.11
CA CYS A 369 11.91 0.42 16.35
C CYS A 369 13.33 0.36 16.93
N VAL A 370 13.96 1.51 17.12
CA VAL A 370 15.33 1.59 17.66
C VAL A 370 15.39 1.07 19.09
N GLY A 371 14.41 1.39 19.94
CA GLY A 371 14.44 1.06 21.36
C GLY A 371 13.98 -0.37 21.70
N ALA A 372 12.84 -0.80 21.16
CA ALA A 372 12.21 -2.06 21.53
C ALA A 372 12.55 -3.19 20.55
N GLN A 373 12.48 -2.91 19.24
CA GLN A 373 12.71 -3.93 18.22
C GLN A 373 14.20 -4.21 18.01
N GLY A 374 15.07 -3.20 18.06
CA GLY A 374 16.54 -3.39 17.95
C GLY A 374 17.10 -4.34 19.01
N ARG A 375 16.64 -4.24 20.26
CA ARG A 375 17.07 -5.10 21.36
C ARG A 375 16.75 -6.59 21.16
N VAL A 376 15.67 -6.91 20.44
CA VAL A 376 15.28 -8.30 20.16
C VAL A 376 16.26 -8.98 19.19
N TYR A 377 16.94 -8.22 18.33
CA TYR A 377 17.91 -8.76 17.36
C TYR A 377 19.34 -8.79 17.90
N GLU A 378 19.64 -8.03 18.94
CA GLU A 378 20.93 -8.08 19.64
C GLU A 378 21.01 -9.29 20.60
N GLU A 379 19.87 -9.79 21.08
CA GLU A 379 19.82 -11.02 21.87
C GLU A 379 20.04 -12.25 20.97
N PRO A 380 21.08 -13.07 21.20
CA PRO A 380 21.29 -14.28 20.43
C PRO A 380 20.08 -15.21 20.54
N MET A 381 19.77 -15.90 19.43
CA MET A 381 18.93 -17.09 19.50
C MET A 381 19.66 -18.06 20.41
N ASP A 382 19.02 -18.49 21.51
CA ASP A 382 19.50 -19.61 22.31
C ASP A 382 19.37 -20.89 21.46
N ASP A 383 20.21 -21.01 20.43
CA ASP A 383 20.50 -22.25 19.73
C ASP A 383 21.53 -23.02 20.56
N GLU A 384 21.19 -23.28 21.82
CA GLU A 384 21.85 -24.27 22.66
C GLU A 384 20.82 -24.92 23.60
N LYS A 385 19.93 -25.73 22.98
CA LYS A 385 19.39 -26.99 23.52
C LYS A 385 18.30 -27.54 22.60
N LYS A 386 18.72 -28.22 21.53
CA LYS A 386 18.19 -29.54 21.17
C LYS A 386 19.04 -30.22 20.11
#